data_AF-A0A6P0NI79-F1
#
_entry.id   AF-A0A6P0NI79-F1
#
_cell.length_a   1.000
_cell.length_b   1.000
_cell.length_c   1.000
_cell.angle_alpha   90.00
_cell.angle_beta   90.00
_cell.angle_gamma   90.00
#
_symmetry.space_group_name_H-M   'P 1'
#
loop_
_entity.id
_entity.type
_entity.pdbx_description
1 polymer ?
#
loop_
_entity_poly.entity_id
_entity_poly.type
_entity_poly.pdbx_seq_one_letter_code
_entity_poly.pdbx_strand_id
1 'polypeptide(L)'
;MLSQIYYLLRSQVDGSYISANPNPDEAVKFLLLFREDFDARSYLNTHAPDLSDRFAIESISATQLKTILKRWGFQGVGIIQDPLLPNIEFLIVS
;
A
#
# COMPACT_ATOMS: atom_id res chain seq x y z
N MET A 1 6.11 20.44 -11.54
CA MET A 1 6.54 19.79 -10.28
C MET A 1 5.94 18.39 -10.29
N LEU A 2 6.77 17.35 -10.35
CA LEU A 2 6.39 15.98 -10.70
C LEU A 2 5.38 15.42 -9.69
N SER A 3 4.15 15.16 -10.14
CA SER A 3 3.18 14.40 -9.35
C SER A 3 3.67 12.96 -9.31
N GLN A 4 4.31 12.56 -8.22
CA GLN A 4 4.68 11.17 -8.02
C GLN A 4 3.38 10.38 -7.82
N ILE A 5 3.09 9.50 -8.78
CA ILE A 5 1.94 8.61 -8.75
C ILE A 5 2.38 7.38 -7.97
N TYR A 6 1.54 6.98 -7.02
CA TYR A 6 1.70 5.75 -6.27
C TYR A 6 0.54 4.82 -6.59
N TYR A 7 0.80 3.53 -6.52
CA TYR A 7 -0.19 2.50 -6.74
C TYR A 7 -0.50 1.83 -5.39
N LEU A 8 -1.78 1.60 -5.16
CA LEU A 8 -2.34 1.02 -3.96
C LEU A 8 -3.13 -0.22 -4.29
N LEU A 9 -3.18 -1.18 -3.36
CA LEU A 9 -4.09 -2.31 -3.44
C LEU A 9 -5.33 -2.01 -2.60
N ARG A 10 -6.46 -1.83 -3.27
CA ARG A 10 -7.75 -1.56 -2.65
C ARG A 10 -8.64 -2.79 -2.77
N SER A 11 -9.20 -3.23 -1.65
CA SER A 11 -10.19 -4.29 -1.62
C SER A 11 -11.48 -3.83 -2.30
N GLN A 12 -11.99 -4.60 -3.26
CA GLN A 12 -13.28 -4.36 -3.89
C GLN A 12 -14.46 -4.73 -2.99
N VAL A 13 -14.22 -5.53 -1.95
CA VAL A 13 -15.27 -6.00 -1.03
C VAL A 13 -15.67 -4.92 -0.03
N ASP A 14 -14.68 -4.25 0.57
CA ASP A 14 -14.88 -3.28 1.66
C ASP A 14 -14.36 -1.87 1.32
N GLY A 15 -13.56 -1.72 0.26
CA GLY A 15 -12.90 -0.47 -0.07
C GLY A 15 -11.66 -0.17 0.79
N SER A 16 -11.31 -1.07 1.71
CA SER A 16 -10.10 -1.02 2.54
C SER A 16 -8.81 -1.17 1.73
N TYR A 17 -7.70 -0.66 2.26
CA TYR A 17 -6.37 -0.75 1.65
C TYR A 17 -5.49 -1.78 2.36
N ILE A 18 -4.54 -2.37 1.63
CA ILE A 18 -3.55 -3.24 2.27
C ILE A 18 -2.60 -2.40 3.12
N SER A 19 -2.39 -2.84 4.36
CA SER A 19 -1.45 -2.23 5.29
C SER A 19 -0.44 -3.24 5.79
N ALA A 20 0.80 -2.79 5.99
CA ALA A 20 1.83 -3.54 6.69
C ALA A 20 1.86 -3.14 8.17
N ASN A 21 2.01 -4.15 9.03
CA ASN A 21 2.33 -3.94 10.45
C ASN A 21 3.71 -4.58 10.73
N PRO A 22 4.78 -3.78 10.89
CA PRO A 22 6.10 -4.31 11.19
C PRO A 22 6.21 -4.89 12.62
N ASN A 23 5.43 -4.37 13.58
CA ASN A 23 5.47 -4.78 14.98
C ASN A 23 4.08 -5.30 15.40
N PRO A 24 3.88 -6.62 15.55
CA PRO A 24 2.58 -7.16 15.93
C PRO A 24 2.11 -6.69 17.33
N ASP A 25 3.03 -6.30 18.20
CA ASP A 25 2.76 -5.72 19.52
C ASP A 25 2.30 -4.26 19.46
N GLU A 26 2.66 -3.52 18.40
CA GLU A 26 2.23 -2.14 18.23
C GLU A 26 1.02 -2.09 17.28
N ALA A 27 -0.03 -1.35 17.66
CA ALA A 27 -1.23 -1.17 16.85
C ALA A 27 -1.00 -0.19 15.68
N VAL A 28 0.19 -0.23 15.07
CA VAL A 28 0.61 0.70 14.04
C VAL A 28 0.37 0.10 12.67
N LYS A 29 -0.33 0.85 11.83
CA LYS A 29 -0.63 0.44 10.46
C LYS A 29 0.05 1.39 9.50
N PHE A 30 0.81 0.83 8.57
CA PHE A 30 1.44 1.56 7.47
C PHE A 30 0.74 1.19 6.17
N LEU A 31 0.34 2.19 5.40
CA LEU A 31 -0.28 1.97 4.09
C LEU A 31 0.77 1.43 3.10
N LEU A 32 0.52 0.28 2.49
CA LEU A 32 1.45 -0.27 1.49
C LEU A 32 1.32 0.48 0.16
N LEU A 33 2.43 1.02 -0.31
CA LEU A 33 2.54 1.75 -1.57
C LEU A 33 3.47 1.02 -2.53
N PHE A 34 3.09 1.04 -3.80
CA PHE A 34 3.88 0.56 -4.91
C PHE A 34 4.26 1.72 -5.81
N ARG A 35 5.47 1.68 -6.37
CA ARG A 35 5.95 2.69 -7.33
C ARG A 35 5.36 2.47 -8.72
N GLU A 36 5.07 1.23 -9.07
CA GLU A 36 4.57 0.84 -10.38
C GLU A 36 3.35 -0.10 -10.25
N ASP A 37 2.45 -0.06 -11.24
CA ASP A 37 1.25 -0.91 -11.29
C ASP A 37 1.60 -2.40 -11.32
N PHE A 38 2.62 -2.77 -12.11
CA PHE A 38 3.02 -4.16 -12.24
C PHE A 38 3.64 -4.71 -10.95
N ASP A 39 4.27 -3.89 -10.12
CA ASP A 39 4.78 -4.30 -8.81
C ASP A 39 3.62 -4.68 -7.89
N ALA A 40 2.58 -3.85 -7.85
CA ALA A 40 1.38 -4.12 -7.06
C ALA A 40 0.71 -5.43 -7.48
N ARG A 41 0.59 -5.66 -8.79
CA ARG A 41 0.06 -6.91 -9.36
C ARG A 41 0.94 -8.10 -9.04
N SER A 42 2.25 -7.97 -9.20
CA SER A 42 3.21 -9.06 -8.97
C SER A 42 3.22 -9.47 -7.50
N TYR A 43 3.23 -8.49 -6.59
CA TYR A 43 3.15 -8.72 -5.15
C TYR A 43 1.85 -9.44 -4.76
N LEU A 44 0.70 -8.97 -5.26
CA LEU A 44 -0.60 -9.59 -5.01
C LEU A 44 -0.65 -11.03 -5.52
N ASN A 45 -0.17 -11.28 -6.74
CA ASN A 45 -0.13 -12.63 -7.31
C ASN A 45 0.86 -13.55 -6.57
N THR A 46 1.93 -13.02 -5.99
CA THR A 46 2.94 -13.81 -5.28
C THR A 46 2.50 -14.17 -3.87
N HIS A 47 1.93 -13.20 -3.14
CA HIS A 47 1.60 -13.38 -1.72
C HIS A 47 0.15 -13.75 -1.45
N ALA A 48 -0.79 -13.38 -2.33
CA ALA A 48 -2.21 -13.62 -2.14
C ALA A 48 -2.97 -13.83 -3.48
N PRO A 49 -2.59 -14.87 -4.27
CA PRO A 49 -3.22 -15.15 -5.56
C PRO A 49 -4.73 -15.38 -5.44
N ASP A 50 -5.19 -16.05 -4.37
CA ASP A 50 -6.61 -16.29 -4.09
C ASP A 50 -7.42 -15.01 -3.85
N LEU A 51 -6.75 -13.92 -3.45
CA LEU A 51 -7.38 -12.63 -3.21
C LEU A 51 -7.26 -11.70 -4.42
N SER A 52 -6.52 -12.07 -5.46
CA SER A 52 -6.22 -11.19 -6.60
C SER A 52 -7.49 -10.64 -7.28
N ASP A 53 -8.53 -11.46 -7.41
CA ASP A 53 -9.83 -11.06 -7.97
C ASP A 53 -10.63 -10.08 -7.08
N ARG A 54 -10.33 -10.05 -5.78
CA ARG A 54 -11.00 -9.20 -4.78
C ARG A 54 -10.28 -7.89 -4.53
N PHE A 55 -9.13 -7.66 -5.14
CA PHE A 55 -8.37 -6.42 -5.02
C PHE A 55 -8.28 -5.73 -6.38
N ALA A 56 -8.29 -4.40 -6.36
CA ALA A 56 -8.05 -3.56 -7.51
C ALA A 56 -6.80 -2.70 -7.25
N ILE A 57 -6.03 -2.45 -8.30
CA ILE A 57 -4.94 -1.46 -8.25
C ILE A 57 -5.56 -0.07 -8.40
N GLU A 58 -5.30 0.81 -7.44
CA GLU A 58 -5.72 2.20 -7.43
C GLU A 58 -4.50 3.11 -7.56
N SER A 59 -4.46 3.93 -8.62
CA SER A 59 -3.41 4.94 -8.80
C SER A 59 -3.80 6.24 -8.10
N ILE A 60 -2.96 6.71 -7.20
CA ILE A 60 -3.17 7.94 -6.44
C ILE A 60 -1.99 8.89 -6.61
N SER A 61 -2.28 10.19 -6.48
CA SER A 61 -1.22 11.20 -6.38
C SER A 61 -0.71 11.34 -4.94
N ALA A 62 0.52 11.82 -4.78
CA ALA A 62 1.08 12.18 -3.47
C ALA A 62 0.16 13.12 -2.63
N THR A 63 -0.66 13.95 -3.29
CA THR A 63 -1.62 14.83 -2.61
C THR A 63 -2.77 14.04 -1.98
N GLN A 64 -3.30 13.04 -2.70
CA GLN A 64 -4.38 12.16 -2.22
C GLN A 64 -3.90 11.21 -1.12
N LEU A 65 -2.62 10.83 -1.14
CA LEU A 65 -2.00 9.96 -0.15
C LEU A 65 -2.23 10.46 1.29
N LYS A 66 -1.96 11.75 1.55
CA LYS A 66 -2.16 12.34 2.88
C LYS A 66 -3.62 12.25 3.36
N THR A 67 -4.56 12.43 2.44
CA THR A 67 -6.00 12.30 2.74
C THR A 67 -6.37 10.87 3.12
N ILE A 68 -5.83 9.87 2.41
CA ILE A 68 -6.06 8.45 2.70
C ILE A 68 -5.46 8.07 4.04
N LEU A 69 -4.20 8.45 4.31
CA LEU A 69 -3.53 8.19 5.58
C LEU A 69 -4.35 8.67 6.77
N LYS A 70 -4.81 9.94 6.71
CA LYS A 70 -5.61 10.54 7.77
C LYS A 70 -7.01 9.91 7.91
N ARG A 71 -7.65 9.54 6.79
CA ARG A 71 -9.00 8.94 6.79
C ARG A 71 -9.02 7.56 7.44
N TRP A 72 -7.98 6.76 7.22
CA TRP A 72 -7.88 5.38 7.69
C TRP A 72 -7.05 5.22 8.97
N GLY A 73 -6.43 6.30 9.45
CA GLY A 73 -5.63 6.30 10.67
C GLY A 73 -4.28 5.59 10.53
N PHE A 74 -3.69 5.61 9.33
CA PHE A 74 -2.35 5.06 9.11
C PHE A 74 -1.28 6.01 9.67
N GLN A 75 -0.28 5.47 10.36
CA GLN A 75 0.83 6.27 10.92
C GLN A 75 1.86 6.68 9.86
N GLY A 76 1.85 5.99 8.72
CA GLY A 76 2.78 6.25 7.64
C GLY A 76 2.53 5.34 6.45
N VAL A 77 3.55 5.23 5.61
CA VAL A 77 3.52 4.41 4.40
C VAL A 77 4.64 3.38 4.41
N GLY A 78 4.37 2.20 3.90
CA GLY A 78 5.39 1.19 3.59
C GLY A 78 5.57 1.13 2.08
N ILE A 79 6.69 1.61 1.57
CA ILE A 79 6.99 1.55 0.14
C ILE A 79 7.66 0.21 -0.14
N ILE A 80 7.06 -0.59 -1.01
CA ILE A 80 7.67 -1.84 -1.47
C ILE A 80 8.78 -1.50 -2.47
N GLN A 81 10.01 -1.89 -2.14
CA GLN A 81 11.18 -1.67 -3.00
C GLN A 81 11.37 -2.84 -3.98
N ASP A 82 10.94 -4.04 -3.60
CA ASP A 82 11.03 -5.24 -4.43
C ASP A 82 9.75 -6.08 -4.25
N PRO A 83 9.05 -6.48 -5.33
CA PRO A 83 7.83 -7.27 -5.23
C PRO A 83 8.09 -8.76 -4.96
N LEU A 84 9.32 -9.24 -5.20
CA LEU A 84 9.72 -10.66 -5.02
C LEU A 84 10.38 -10.90 -3.66
N LEU A 85 11.06 -9.89 -3.14
CA LEU A 85 11.68 -9.87 -1.81
C LEU A 85 10.92 -8.86 -0.94
N PRO A 86 10.40 -9.23 0.24
CA PRO A 86 9.56 -8.34 1.06
C PRO A 86 10.37 -7.24 1.77
N ASN A 87 11.15 -6.46 1.02
CA ASN A 87 11.85 -5.27 1.48
C ASN A 87 10.87 -4.09 1.41
N ILE A 88 10.37 -3.72 2.58
CA ILE A 88 9.42 -2.62 2.76
C ILE A 88 10.17 -1.49 3.47
N GLU A 89 10.19 -0.31 2.84
CA GLU A 89 10.70 0.91 3.45
C GLU A 89 9.56 1.65 4.16
N PHE A 90 9.61 1.70 5.49
CA PHE A 90 8.61 2.38 6.29
C PHE A 90 8.97 3.86 6.48
N LEU A 91 8.08 4.73 6.03
CA LEU A 91 8.17 6.17 6.20
C LEU A 91 7.04 6.64 7.11
N ILE A 92 7.40 7.20 8.27
CA ILE A 92 6.46 7.84 9.18
C ILE A 92 6.11 9.21 8.62
N VAL A 93 4.82 9.47 8.44
CA VAL A 93 4.33 10.76 7.96
C VAL A 93 3.83 11.53 9.18
N SER A 94 4.76 12.26 9.82
CA SER A 94 4.48 13.13 10.97
C SER A 94 3.77 14.42 10.57
#